data_AF-A0A960PLS5-F1
#
_entry.id   AF-A0A960PLS5-F1
#
_cell.length_a   1.000
_cell.length_b   1.000
_cell.length_c   1.000
_cell.angle_alpha   90.00
_cell.angle_beta   90.00
_cell.angle_gamma   90.00
#
_symmetry.space_group_name_H-M   'P 1'
#
loop_
_entity.id
_entity.type
_entity.pdbx_description
1 polymer ?
#
loop_
_entity_poly.entity_id
_entity_poly.type
_entity_poly.pdbx_seq_one_letter_code
_entity_poly.pdbx_strand_id
1 'polypeptide(L)'
;MKKLLPWILFVWIALVIWGAFKYAPLAEGFIGDSSRILFFHVPMAWGAFVGFIAAGIWSALYLFGKREVRHDLAALASVEVGLIFCILATASGAIWAKVMWGAYWNWDP
;
A
#
# COMPACT_ATOMS: atom_id res chain seq x y z
N MET A 1 2.05 21.53 -13.69
CA MET A 1 2.50 20.20 -13.21
C MET A 1 1.49 19.52 -12.28
N LYS A 2 1.04 20.15 -11.18
CA LYS A 2 0.13 19.51 -10.19
C LYS A 2 -1.17 18.93 -10.77
N LYS A 3 -1.77 19.55 -11.79
CA LYS A 3 -2.97 19.03 -12.48
C LYS A 3 -2.71 17.81 -13.38
N LEU A 4 -1.47 17.65 -13.87
CA LEU A 4 -1.07 16.55 -14.75
C LEU A 4 -0.56 15.34 -13.97
N LEU A 5 -0.03 15.56 -12.76
CA LEU A 5 0.48 14.52 -11.88
C LEU A 5 -0.49 13.34 -11.66
N PRO A 6 -1.78 13.54 -11.32
CA PRO A 6 -2.69 12.40 -11.10
C PRO A 6 -2.87 11.56 -12.37
N TRP A 7 -2.89 12.19 -13.55
CA TRP A 7 -3.00 11.48 -14.83
C TRP A 7 -1.73 10.69 -15.16
N ILE A 8 -0.56 11.28 -14.91
CA ILE A 8 0.72 10.59 -15.09
C ILE A 8 0.80 9.38 -14.16
N LEU A 9 0.43 9.54 -12.89
CA LEU A 9 0.38 8.45 -11.92
C LEU A 9 -0.61 7.37 -12.33
N PHE A 10 -1.80 7.76 -12.79
CA PHE A 10 -2.81 6.82 -13.25
C PHE A 10 -2.32 5.98 -14.43
N VAL A 11 -1.76 6.62 -15.46
CA VAL A 11 -1.19 5.94 -16.62
C VAL A 11 -0.02 5.04 -16.20
N TRP A 12 0.85 5.53 -15.32
CA TRP A 12 1.97 4.74 -14.81
C TRP A 12 1.51 3.48 -14.08
N ILE A 13 0.53 3.61 -13.17
CA ILE A 13 -0.04 2.47 -12.43
C ILE A 13 -0.69 1.48 -13.41
N ALA A 14 -1.45 1.96 -14.39
CA ALA A 14 -2.08 1.11 -15.40
C ALA A 14 -1.03 0.32 -16.23
N LEU A 15 0.07 0.96 -16.61
CA LEU A 15 1.17 0.32 -17.32
C LEU A 15 1.89 -0.73 -16.47
N VAL A 16 2.09 -0.46 -15.18
CA VAL A 16 2.66 -1.43 -14.23
C VAL A 16 1.71 -2.63 -14.07
N ILE A 17 0.40 -2.39 -13.95
CA ILE A 17 -0.60 -3.46 -13.89
C ILE A 17 -0.55 -4.33 -15.13
N TRP A 18 -0.64 -3.72 -16.30
CA TRP A 18 -0.58 -4.44 -17.57
C TRP A 18 0.74 -5.22 -17.71
N GLY A 19 1.87 -4.60 -17.36
CA GLY A 19 3.20 -5.20 -17.42
C GLY A 19 3.34 -6.42 -16.51
N ALA A 20 2.76 -6.39 -15.31
CA ALA A 20 2.77 -7.54 -14.40
C ALA A 20 2.05 -8.76 -15.04
N PHE A 21 0.90 -8.57 -15.67
CA PHE A 21 0.19 -9.66 -16.35
C PHE A 21 0.86 -10.10 -17.66
N LYS A 22 1.57 -9.20 -18.34
CA LYS A 22 2.24 -9.50 -19.61
C LYS A 22 3.58 -10.21 -19.44
N TYR A 23 4.40 -9.77 -18.48
CA TYR A 23 5.81 -10.15 -18.40
C TYR A 23 6.17 -10.98 -17.16
N ALA A 24 5.40 -10.90 -16.06
CA ALA A 24 5.76 -11.65 -14.87
C ALA A 24 5.46 -13.16 -15.08
N PRO A 25 6.47 -14.03 -14.92
CA PRO A 25 6.24 -15.46 -14.95
C PRO A 25 5.39 -15.89 -13.74
N LEU A 26 4.72 -17.03 -13.87
CA LEU A 26 4.04 -17.65 -12.75
C LEU A 26 5.09 -18.08 -11.71
N ALA A 27 4.85 -17.76 -10.45
CA ALA A 27 5.76 -18.14 -9.37
C ALA A 27 5.48 -19.58 -8.93
N GLU A 28 6.53 -20.31 -8.58
CA GLU A 28 6.40 -21.67 -8.07
C GLU A 28 5.63 -21.68 -6.74
N GLY A 29 4.72 -22.64 -6.58
CA GLY A 29 3.86 -22.75 -5.39
C GLY A 29 2.63 -21.83 -5.38
N PHE A 30 2.40 -21.03 -6.42
CA PHE A 30 1.20 -20.19 -6.56
C PHE A 30 0.13 -20.86 -7.45
N ILE A 31 -1.14 -20.62 -7.11
CA ILE A 31 -2.30 -21.12 -7.86
C ILE A 31 -2.66 -20.13 -8.98
N GLY A 32 -2.45 -20.53 -10.24
CA GLY A 32 -2.76 -19.70 -11.40
C GLY A 32 -2.04 -18.35 -11.36
N ASP A 33 -2.73 -17.27 -11.72
CA ASP A 33 -2.16 -15.91 -11.72
C ASP A 33 -2.02 -15.27 -10.33
N SER A 34 -2.24 -16.01 -9.24
CA SER A 34 -2.28 -15.43 -7.89
C SER A 34 -0.96 -14.79 -7.46
N SER A 35 0.18 -15.19 -8.02
CA SER A 35 1.49 -14.56 -7.75
C SER A 35 1.55 -13.10 -8.21
N ARG A 36 0.78 -12.74 -9.24
CA ARG A 36 0.84 -11.42 -9.87
C ARG A 36 0.23 -10.33 -8.99
N ILE A 37 -0.65 -10.70 -8.05
CA ILE A 37 -1.20 -9.73 -7.09
C ILE A 37 -0.13 -9.10 -6.20
N LEU A 38 1.00 -9.79 -5.98
CA LEU A 38 2.10 -9.31 -5.14
C LEU A 38 2.73 -8.01 -5.69
N PHE A 39 2.71 -7.81 -7.01
CA PHE A 39 3.18 -6.57 -7.64
C PHE A 39 2.34 -5.35 -7.26
N PHE A 40 1.15 -5.55 -6.68
CA PHE A 40 0.28 -4.48 -6.19
C PHE A 40 0.19 -4.51 -4.68
N HIS A 41 -0.03 -5.69 -4.10
CA HIS A 41 -0.19 -5.86 -2.66
C HIS A 41 1.03 -5.39 -1.87
N VAL A 42 2.23 -5.80 -2.28
CA VAL A 42 3.46 -5.49 -1.54
C VAL A 42 3.75 -3.98 -1.54
N PRO A 43 3.70 -3.26 -2.69
CA PRO A 43 3.81 -1.79 -2.67
C PRO A 43 2.75 -1.10 -1.82
N MET A 44 1.50 -1.60 -1.79
CA MET A 44 0.46 -1.02 -0.95
C MET A 44 0.76 -1.21 0.55
N ALA A 45 1.22 -2.39 0.95
CA ALA A 45 1.63 -2.66 2.33
C ALA A 45 2.80 -1.75 2.76
N TRP A 46 3.80 -1.58 1.89
CA TRP A 46 4.89 -0.64 2.13
C TRP A 46 4.43 0.81 2.17
N GLY A 47 3.50 1.21 1.32
CA GLY A 47 2.89 2.55 1.34
C GLY A 47 2.21 2.84 2.67
N ALA A 48 1.48 1.86 3.22
CA ALA A 48 0.87 1.96 4.55
C ALA A 48 1.93 2.10 5.64
N PHE A 49 2.96 1.23 5.61
CA PHE A 49 4.04 1.23 6.58
C PHE A 49 4.81 2.56 6.62
N VAL A 50 5.22 3.06 5.44
CA VAL A 50 5.90 4.35 5.31
C VAL A 50 5.00 5.50 5.76
N GLY A 51 3.70 5.48 5.42
CA GLY A 51 2.73 6.48 5.86
C GLY A 51 2.63 6.56 7.38
N PHE A 52 2.52 5.40 8.06
CA PHE A 52 2.45 5.37 9.52
C PHE A 52 3.78 5.70 10.21
N ILE A 53 4.93 5.31 9.63
CA ILE A 53 6.24 5.76 10.13
C ILE A 53 6.36 7.28 10.03
N ALA A 54 6.01 7.86 8.87
CA ALA A 54 6.03 9.31 8.69
C ALA A 54 5.11 10.00 9.71
N ALA A 55 3.89 9.49 9.92
CA ALA A 55 2.99 9.99 10.94
C ALA A 55 3.61 9.94 12.35
N GLY A 56 4.27 8.83 12.70
CA GLY A 56 4.99 8.69 13.98
C GLY A 56 6.12 9.71 14.14
N ILE A 57 6.92 9.91 13.10
CA ILE A 57 8.01 10.91 13.09
C ILE A 57 7.45 12.33 13.27
N TRP A 58 6.42 12.71 12.50
CA TRP A 58 5.80 14.03 12.60
C TRP A 58 5.13 14.25 13.96
N SER A 59 4.49 13.23 14.51
CA SER A 59 3.89 13.28 15.85
C SER A 59 4.97 13.45 16.93
N ALA A 60 6.10 12.76 16.82
CA ALA A 60 7.23 12.92 17.72
C ALA A 60 7.83 14.34 17.64
N LEU A 61 8.02 14.87 16.42
CA LEU A 61 8.48 16.25 16.21
C LEU A 61 7.50 17.29 16.77
N TYR A 62 6.19 17.02 16.71
CA TYR A 62 5.19 17.87 17.33
C TYR A 62 5.29 17.83 18.86
N LEU A 63 5.25 16.64 19.46
CA LEU A 63 5.16 16.46 20.92
C LEU A 63 6.45 16.82 21.66
N PHE A 64 7.61 16.40 21.12
CA PHE A 64 8.92 16.64 21.73
C PHE A 64 9.59 17.92 21.25
N GLY A 65 9.11 18.51 20.16
CA GLY A 65 9.58 19.79 19.65
C GLY A 65 8.80 20.98 20.19
N LYS A 66 8.68 22.02 19.37
CA LYS A 66 8.00 23.28 19.73
C LYS A 66 6.48 23.25 19.54
N ARG A 67 5.87 22.08 19.34
CA ARG A 67 4.44 21.90 19.05
C ARG A 67 3.96 22.76 17.87
N GLU A 68 4.73 22.74 16.79
CA GLU A 68 4.40 23.52 15.60
C GLU A 68 3.24 22.86 14.84
N VAL A 69 2.18 23.61 14.56
CA VAL A 69 0.95 23.13 13.88
C VAL A 69 1.26 22.43 12.54
N ARG A 70 2.32 22.85 11.84
CA ARG A 70 2.74 22.19 10.59
C ARG A 70 3.10 20.71 10.77
N HIS A 71 3.65 20.32 11.93
CA HIS A 71 4.00 18.92 12.20
C HIS A 71 2.73 18.09 12.46
N ASP A 72 1.75 18.66 13.16
CA ASP A 72 0.45 18.02 13.37
C ASP A 72 -0.30 17.81 12.05
N LEU A 73 -0.36 18.84 11.19
CA LEU A 73 -0.95 18.72 9.85
C LEU A 73 -0.21 17.70 8.96
N ALA A 74 1.12 17.63 9.06
CA ALA A 74 1.90 16.63 8.34
C ALA A 74 1.65 15.21 8.86
N ALA A 75 1.45 15.03 10.17
CA ALA A 75 1.06 13.76 10.78
C ALA A 75 -0.32 13.32 10.28
N LEU A 76 -1.31 14.21 10.32
CA LEU A 76 -2.67 13.96 9.81
C LEU A 76 -2.64 13.50 8.35
N ALA A 77 -1.99 14.28 7.47
CA ALA A 77 -1.89 13.93 6.05
C ALA A 77 -1.19 12.58 5.83
N SER A 78 -0.17 12.26 6.64
CA SER A 78 0.52 10.97 6.58
C SER A 78 -0.40 9.80 6.99
N VAL A 79 -1.23 10.00 8.02
CA VAL A 79 -2.22 9.00 8.46
C VAL A 79 -3.30 8.79 7.41
N GLU A 80 -3.84 9.85 6.81
CA GLU A 80 -4.88 9.73 5.77
C GLU A 80 -4.39 8.89 4.59
N VAL A 81 -3.18 9.17 4.09
CA VAL A 81 -2.56 8.41 3.00
C VAL A 81 -2.24 6.98 3.46
N GLY A 82 -1.62 6.82 4.63
CA GLY A 82 -1.28 5.51 5.18
C GLY A 82 -2.49 4.60 5.38
N LEU A 83 -3.63 5.16 5.82
CA LEU A 83 -4.88 4.43 6.03
C LEU A 83 -5.47 3.93 4.72
N ILE A 84 -5.47 4.74 3.65
CA ILE A 84 -5.92 4.30 2.32
C ILE A 84 -5.08 3.12 1.86
N PHE A 85 -3.76 3.21 1.94
CA PHE A 85 -2.87 2.10 1.58
C PHE A 85 -3.08 0.88 2.48
N CYS A 86 -3.33 1.07 3.77
CA CYS A 86 -3.61 -0.01 4.71
C CYS A 86 -4.87 -0.78 4.31
N ILE A 87 -5.98 -0.07 4.04
CA ILE A 87 -7.24 -0.68 3.59
C ILE A 87 -7.01 -1.48 2.30
N LEU A 88 -6.30 -0.90 1.33
CA LEU A 88 -6.01 -1.57 0.07
C LEU A 88 -5.11 -2.80 0.24
N ALA A 89 -4.09 -2.71 1.09
CA ALA A 89 -3.20 -3.82 1.41
C ALA A 89 -3.99 -4.95 2.11
N THR A 90 -4.82 -4.64 3.10
CA THR A 90 -5.65 -5.62 3.79
C THR A 90 -6.63 -6.29 2.83
N ALA A 91 -7.33 -5.53 1.99
CA ALA A 91 -8.30 -6.08 1.04
C ALA A 91 -7.62 -6.99 0.00
N SER A 92 -6.51 -6.55 -0.60
CA SER A 92 -5.77 -7.34 -1.58
C SER A 92 -5.14 -8.59 -0.95
N GLY A 93 -4.62 -8.49 0.27
CA GLY A 93 -4.08 -9.62 1.02
C GLY A 93 -5.14 -10.66 1.34
N ALA A 94 -6.33 -10.22 1.77
CA ALA A 94 -7.47 -11.09 2.03
C ALA A 94 -7.93 -11.83 0.76
N ILE A 95 -8.01 -11.14 -0.38
CA ILE A 95 -8.35 -11.76 -1.67
C ILE A 95 -7.32 -12.84 -2.04
N TRP A 96 -6.03 -12.53 -1.91
CA TRP A 96 -4.96 -13.49 -2.17
C TRP A 96 -5.03 -14.70 -1.23
N ALA A 97 -5.24 -14.47 0.07
CA ALA A 97 -5.39 -15.53 1.07
C ALA A 97 -6.57 -16.45 0.73
N LYS A 98 -7.70 -15.90 0.27
CA LYS A 98 -8.84 -16.70 -0.16
C LYS A 98 -8.49 -17.64 -1.31
N VAL A 99 -7.69 -17.18 -2.27
CA VAL A 99 -7.25 -17.98 -3.43
C VAL A 99 -6.23 -19.05 -3.00
N MET A 100 -5.26 -18.67 -2.18
CA MET A 100 -4.14 -19.55 -1.82
C MET A 100 -4.46 -20.54 -0.69
N TRP A 101 -5.25 -20.10 0.29
CA TRP A 101 -5.50 -20.83 1.55
C TRP A 101 -6.98 -21.16 1.76
N GLY A 102 -7.86 -20.75 0.85
CA GLY A 102 -9.29 -21.06 0.93
C GLY A 102 -10.10 -20.16 1.88
N ALA A 103 -9.48 -19.21 2.58
CA ALA A 103 -10.15 -18.26 3.48
C ALA A 103 -9.51 -16.86 3.43
N TYR A 104 -10.31 -15.81 3.66
CA TYR A 104 -9.84 -14.42 3.65
C TYR A 104 -8.90 -14.08 4.81
N TRP A 105 -9.00 -14.83 5.89
CA TRP A 105 -8.19 -14.69 7.09
C TRP A 105 -8.17 -16.03 7.81
N ASN A 106 -6.99 -16.49 8.19
CA ASN A 106 -6.80 -17.64 9.05
C ASN A 106 -6.18 -17.16 10.36
N TRP A 107 -6.70 -17.66 11.47
CA TRP A 107 -6.18 -17.40 12.81
C TRP A 107 -5.26 -18.55 13.26
N ASP A 108 -4.63 -19.25 12.31
CA ASP A 108 -3.75 -20.37 12.64
C ASP A 108 -2.65 -19.89 13.62
N PRO A 109 -2.41 -20.64 14.72
CA PRO A 109 -1.47 -20.26 15.77
C PRO A 109 0.00 -20.18 15.30
#